data_AF-A0A3M1G5Q5-F1
#
_entry.id   AF-A0A3M1G5Q5-F1
#
_cell.length_a   1.000
_cell.length_b   1.000
_cell.length_c   1.000
_cell.angle_alpha   90.00
_cell.angle_beta   90.00
_cell.angle_gamma   90.00
#
_symmetry.space_group_name_H-M   'P 1'
#
loop_
_entity.id
_entity.type
_entity.pdbx_description
1 polymer ?
#
loop_
_entity_poly.entity_id
_entity_poly.type
_entity_poly.pdbx_seq_one_letter_code
_entity_poly.pdbx_strand_id
1 'polypeptide(L)' 'MPDQPEKSGKQSLATGVKGTLVGTAAAYLLLRAGSGYGWLLRPPGADNEAKFLKKCLRCGRCAHACPYDAVQMAKLTEG' A
#
# COMPACT_ATOMS: atom_id res chain seq x y z
N MET A 1 46.55 6.13 -33.34
CA MET A 1 46.14 5.52 -32.05
C MET A 1 45.24 6.51 -31.33
N PRO A 2 43.96 6.22 -30.99
CA PRO A 2 43.06 5.12 -31.38
C PRO A 2 41.93 5.61 -32.33
N ASP A 3 41.53 4.85 -33.35
CA ASP A 3 40.66 3.66 -33.32
C ASP A 3 39.20 3.99 -32.97
N GLN A 4 38.33 3.99 -33.99
CA GLN A 4 36.88 3.93 -33.84
C GLN A 4 36.48 2.49 -33.51
N PRO A 5 35.71 2.22 -32.44
CA PRO A 5 34.94 0.99 -32.38
C PRO A 5 33.43 1.26 -32.46
N GLU A 6 32.87 0.86 -33.60
CA GLU A 6 31.45 0.65 -33.84
C GLU A 6 30.82 -0.33 -32.84
N LYS A 7 30.03 0.12 -31.85
CA LYS A 7 29.07 -0.73 -31.10
C LYS A 7 27.78 0.03 -30.69
N SER A 8 27.29 0.88 -31.58
CA SER A 8 25.95 1.47 -31.50
C SER A 8 24.91 0.44 -31.94
N GLY A 9 23.97 0.07 -31.05
CA GLY A 9 22.82 -0.77 -31.40
C GLY A 9 22.28 -1.62 -30.26
N LYS A 10 23.16 -2.16 -29.40
CA LYS A 10 22.74 -3.01 -28.25
C LYS A 10 22.82 -2.29 -26.91
N GLN A 11 23.62 -1.23 -26.84
CA GLN A 11 23.90 -0.48 -25.61
C GLN A 11 22.75 0.47 -25.25
N SER A 12 22.11 1.12 -26.23
CA SER A 12 20.95 1.99 -25.98
C SER A 12 19.69 1.22 -25.57
N LEU A 13 19.50 -0.02 -26.04
CA LEU A 13 18.35 -0.86 -25.67
C LEU A 13 18.48 -1.40 -24.24
N ALA A 14 19.70 -1.75 -23.81
CA ALA A 14 19.99 -2.24 -22.46
C ALA A 14 19.84 -1.16 -21.39
N THR A 15 20.16 0.10 -21.71
CA THR A 15 19.97 1.25 -20.80
C THR A 15 18.49 1.56 -20.61
N GLY A 16 17.67 1.41 -21.66
CA GLY A 16 16.21 1.53 -21.55
C GLY A 16 15.62 0.50 -20.60
N VAL A 17 15.95 -0.79 -20.76
CA VAL A 17 15.40 -1.87 -19.91
C VAL A 17 15.86 -1.75 -18.46
N LYS A 18 17.15 -1.46 -18.21
CA LYS A 18 17.65 -1.28 -16.84
C LYS A 18 17.08 -0.02 -16.18
N GLY A 19 16.95 1.07 -16.94
CA GLY A 19 16.30 2.30 -16.48
C GLY A 19 14.83 2.07 -16.10
N THR A 20 14.09 1.30 -16.90
CA THR A 20 12.69 0.96 -16.62
C THR A 20 12.56 0.06 -15.39
N LEU A 21 13.45 -0.94 -15.19
CA LEU A 21 13.41 -1.79 -13.99
C LEU A 21 13.72 -1.01 -12.71
N VAL A 22 14.73 -0.16 -12.72
CA VAL A 22 15.06 0.68 -11.55
C VAL A 22 13.98 1.72 -11.30
N GLY A 23 13.48 2.37 -12.35
CA GLY A 23 12.41 3.37 -12.25
C GLY A 23 11.09 2.78 -11.75
N THR A 24 10.69 1.60 -12.27
CA THR A 24 9.48 0.90 -11.80
C THR A 24 9.63 0.37 -10.38
N ALA A 25 10.79 -0.19 -10.02
CA ALA A 25 11.05 -0.64 -8.65
C ALA A 25 11.01 0.54 -7.65
N ALA A 26 11.64 1.66 -7.99
CA ALA A 26 11.62 2.87 -7.17
C ALA A 26 10.20 3.45 -7.06
N ALA A 27 9.47 3.57 -8.17
CA ALA A 27 8.08 4.03 -8.17
C ALA A 27 7.17 3.10 -7.36
N TYR A 28 7.34 1.78 -7.49
CA TYR A 28 6.59 0.78 -6.73
C TYR A 28 6.86 0.89 -5.22
N LEU A 29 8.13 1.07 -4.82
CA LEU A 29 8.51 1.30 -3.41
C LEU A 29 7.90 2.58 -2.85
N LEU A 30 7.95 3.68 -3.59
CA LEU A 30 7.37 4.97 -3.18
C LEU A 30 5.84 4.88 -3.03
N LEU A 31 5.15 4.28 -4.01
CA LEU A 31 3.71 4.05 -3.94
C LEU A 31 3.32 3.17 -2.75
N ARG A 32 4.09 2.11 -2.48
CA ARG A 32 3.82 1.20 -1.36
C ARG A 32 4.06 1.86 0.00
N ALA A 33 5.10 2.69 0.13
CA ALA A 33 5.40 3.41 1.38
C ALA A 33 4.28 4.41 1.77
N GLY A 34 3.57 4.98 0.80
CA GLY A 34 2.46 5.91 1.03
C GLY A 34 1.14 5.27 1.49
N SER A 35 1.01 3.95 1.44
CA SER A 35 -0.23 3.22 1.83
C SER A 35 -0.38 3.02 3.35
N GLY A 36 0.26 3.87 4.15
CA GLY A 36 0.17 3.83 5.60
C GLY A 36 -1.25 4.13 6.07
N TYR A 37 -1.95 3.11 6.56
CA TYR A 37 -3.24 3.13 7.22
C TYR A 37 -3.30 4.00 8.52
N GLY A 38 -2.38 4.97 8.68
CA GLY A 38 -2.27 5.81 9.87
C GLY A 38 -3.45 6.75 10.09
N TRP A 39 -4.20 7.05 9.03
CA TRP A 39 -5.41 7.90 9.06
C TRP A 39 -6.71 7.16 8.79
N LEU A 40 -6.70 5.81 8.76
CA LEU A 40 -7.95 5.09 8.60
C LEU A 40 -8.89 5.43 9.76
N LEU A 41 -10.15 5.65 9.41
CA LEU A 41 -11.19 6.07 10.33
C LEU A 41 -11.43 4.97 11.39
N ARG A 42 -10.71 5.06 12.50
CA ARG A 42 -10.92 4.23 13.69
C ARG A 42 -11.93 4.90 14.61
N PRO A 43 -12.55 4.14 15.52
CA PRO A 43 -13.24 4.74 16.65
C PRO A 43 -12.27 5.72 17.36
N PRO A 44 -12.74 6.92 17.74
CA PRO A 44 -11.91 7.88 18.46
C PRO A 44 -11.39 7.22 19.75
N GLY A 45 -10.08 7.35 20.01
CA GLY A 45 -9.43 6.77 21.18
C GLY A 45 -9.10 5.27 21.09
N ALA A 46 -9.31 4.62 19.93
CA ALA A 46 -8.86 3.24 19.72
C ALA A 46 -7.32 3.14 19.66
N ASP A 47 -6.77 2.04 20.19
CA ASP A 47 -5.37 1.65 19.96
C ASP A 47 -5.06 1.55 18.45
N ASN A 48 -3.77 1.43 18.09
CA ASN A 48 -3.36 1.18 16.71
C ASN A 48 -4.00 -0.09 16.12
N GLU A 49 -4.03 -0.20 14.78
CA GLU A 49 -4.65 -1.32 14.05
C GLU A 49 -4.32 -2.69 14.63
N ALA A 50 -3.02 -3.01 14.71
CA ALA A 50 -2.57 -4.31 15.13
C ALA A 50 -3.03 -4.67 16.55
N LYS A 51 -3.01 -3.70 17.48
CA LYS A 51 -3.41 -3.93 18.87
C LYS A 51 -4.93 -3.93 19.03
N PHE A 52 -5.64 -3.09 18.28
CA PHE A 52 -7.11 -3.09 18.24
C PHE A 52 -7.64 -4.43 17.73
N LEU A 53 -7.15 -4.93 16.59
CA LEU A 53 -7.59 -6.21 16.03
C LEU A 53 -7.31 -7.40 16.95
N LYS A 54 -6.15 -7.40 17.63
CA LYS A 54 -5.83 -8.43 18.63
C LYS A 54 -6.80 -8.46 19.81
N LYS A 55 -7.40 -7.32 20.16
CA LYS A 55 -8.38 -7.20 21.26
C LYS A 55 -9.83 -7.31 20.78
N CYS A 56 -10.08 -7.29 19.47
CA CYS A 56 -11.42 -7.23 18.94
C CYS A 56 -12.16 -8.56 19.16
N LEU A 57 -13.19 -8.52 20.00
CA LEU A 57 -14.09 -9.66 20.26
C LEU A 57 -15.32 -9.65 19.34
N ARG A 58 -15.35 -8.77 18.32
CA ARG A 58 -16.50 -8.56 17.42
C ARG A 58 -17.81 -8.28 18.17
N CYS A 59 -17.74 -7.53 19.27
CA CYS A 59 -18.89 -7.23 20.13
C CYS A 59 -19.80 -6.10 19.62
N GLY A 60 -19.42 -5.40 18.54
CA GLY A 60 -20.26 -4.36 17.93
C GLY A 60 -20.32 -3.01 18.66
N ARG A 61 -19.62 -2.83 19.79
CA ARG A 61 -19.63 -1.53 20.51
C ARG A 61 -19.13 -0.36 19.67
N CYS A 62 -18.16 -0.60 18.78
CA CYS A 62 -17.67 0.40 17.85
C CYS A 62 -18.72 0.84 16.82
N ALA A 63 -19.56 -0.08 16.34
CA ALA A 63 -20.65 0.22 15.42
C ALA A 63 -21.72 1.08 16.12
N HIS A 64 -22.15 0.67 17.32
CA HIS A 64 -23.16 1.41 18.09
C HIS A 64 -22.71 2.83 18.49
N ALA A 65 -21.43 3.02 18.80
CA ALA A 65 -20.90 4.33 19.19
C ALA A 65 -20.62 5.26 18.00
N CYS A 66 -20.73 4.77 16.76
CA CYS A 66 -20.37 5.55 15.58
C CYS A 66 -21.49 6.56 15.23
N PRO A 67 -21.23 7.88 15.30
CA PRO A 67 -22.26 8.88 14.97
C PRO A 67 -22.57 8.95 13.47
N TYR A 68 -21.69 8.40 12.63
CA TYR A 68 -21.80 8.44 11.18
C TYR A 68 -22.15 7.08 10.55
N ASP A 69 -22.43 6.07 11.39
CA ASP A 69 -22.73 4.69 10.95
C ASP A 69 -21.72 4.13 9.93
N ALA A 70 -20.45 4.51 10.09
CA ALA A 70 -19.37 4.12 9.18
C ALA A 70 -18.94 2.65 9.32
N VAL A 71 -19.40 1.97 10.37
CA VAL A 71 -19.10 0.56 10.66
C VAL A 71 -20.39 -0.14 11.03
N GLN A 72 -20.71 -1.21 10.31
CA GLN A 72 -21.92 -2.01 10.55
C GLN A 72 -21.55 -3.48 10.83
N MET A 73 -22.41 -4.16 11.58
CA MET A 73 -22.26 -5.59 11.85
C MET A 73 -22.82 -6.40 10.69
N ALA A 74 -22.02 -7.34 10.19
CA ALA A 74 -22.46 -8.26 9.15
C ALA A 74 -23.65 -9.11 9.63
N LYS A 75 -24.64 -9.29 8.76
CA LYS A 75 -25.75 -10.22 9.01
C LYS A 75 -25.38 -11.62 8.50
N LEU A 76 -26.00 -12.65 9.09
CA LEU A 76 -25.78 -14.04 8.69
C LEU A 76 -26.17 -14.30 7.21
N THR A 77 -27.04 -13.48 6.65
CA THR A 77 -27.53 -13.58 5.27
C THR A 77 -26.63 -12.87 4.25
N GLU A 78 -25.54 -12.23 4.67
CA GLU A 78 -24.66 -11.42 3.81
C GLU A 78 -23.34 -12.14 3.47
N GLY A 79 -23.37 -13.48 3.36
CA GLY A 79 -22.21 -14.34 3.10
C GLY A 79 -22.27 -15.09 1.78
#